data_AF-F0EWI3-F1
#
_entry.id   AF-F0EWI3-F1
#
_cell.length_a   1.000
_cell.length_b   1.000
_cell.length_c   1.000
_cell.angle_alpha   90.00
_cell.angle_beta   90.00
_cell.angle_gamma   90.00
#
_symmetry.space_group_name_H-M   'P 1'
#
loop_
_entity.id
_entity.type
_entity.pdbx_description
1 polymer ?
#
loop_
_entity_poly.entity_id
_entity_poly.type
_entity_poly.pdbx_seq_one_letter_code
_entity_poly.pdbx_strand_id
1 'polypeptide(L)'
;MKMMTKAIALSVFMLPALAFATPYFDGFLGVFFIAIGVMLAAIFSYVVMRLMYWCYAAACFFSGQKLGKIGLWLIILDIPVFYFAAYLYHTSIESEREEKRLEQLSPITLPAPQTVAGIAMPAGTYLETNITKRKQPEPDKFVYAGFSQPVVWNGIPIVRMKRDLSIGDEYWQDRTIYTEPEKPVSIGQWICQTGLYLEWQLLPQADGKPPEIPSHQSAEHYVYLSDCTLEEGQTALLPEFGTVLEVGAIRRENDKYRDVTKGFWRTGASGYGEESRKSGRMDFYSLDLSVDAARIVHEFAAKLEDNPNMNCQMPEHTFLVWQKSRPEVILVASPEPKRIPKKCWGKTLVPTPIEVLSKQLGPNYESFFNGAEQYFKQTQAASSEQENAAKP
;
A
#
# COMPACT_ATOMS: atom_id res chain seq x y z
N MET A 1 -32.08 48.83 21.04
CA MET A 1 -30.73 49.44 21.05
C MET A 1 -29.82 48.97 22.19
N LYS A 2 -30.33 48.51 23.36
CA LYS A 2 -29.47 47.97 24.46
C LYS A 2 -29.03 46.48 24.33
N MET A 3 -29.66 45.69 23.46
CA MET A 3 -29.23 44.30 23.19
C MET A 3 -28.17 44.18 22.08
N MET A 4 -28.05 45.19 21.21
CA MET A 4 -27.16 45.17 20.05
C MET A 4 -25.69 45.41 20.44
N THR A 5 -25.46 46.08 21.56
CA THR A 5 -24.11 46.33 22.10
C THR A 5 -23.49 45.08 22.74
N LYS A 6 -24.29 44.11 23.21
CA LYS A 6 -23.78 42.87 23.83
C LYS A 6 -23.40 41.80 22.79
N ALA A 7 -24.05 41.75 21.64
CA ALA A 7 -23.72 40.81 20.56
C ALA A 7 -22.43 41.21 19.81
N ILE A 8 -22.19 42.51 19.61
CA ILE A 8 -20.97 43.01 18.97
C ILE A 8 -19.76 42.85 19.92
N ALA A 9 -19.96 43.01 21.23
CA ALA A 9 -18.91 42.74 22.21
C ALA A 9 -18.45 41.27 22.22
N LEU A 10 -19.36 40.29 22.02
CA LEU A 10 -18.96 38.88 21.90
C LEU A 10 -18.15 38.59 20.62
N SER A 11 -18.43 39.29 19.52
CA SER A 11 -17.71 39.11 18.24
C SER A 11 -16.31 39.72 18.21
N VAL A 12 -16.07 40.80 18.96
CA VAL A 12 -14.77 41.48 19.04
C VAL A 12 -13.87 40.85 20.10
N PHE A 13 -14.43 40.20 21.13
CA PHE A 13 -13.66 39.50 22.17
C PHE A 13 -13.15 38.10 21.77
N MET A 14 -13.56 37.55 20.62
CA MET A 14 -13.05 36.26 20.12
C MET A 14 -11.88 36.41 19.13
N LEU A 15 -11.62 37.63 18.63
CA LEU A 15 -10.46 37.92 17.77
C LEU A 15 -9.10 37.78 18.49
N PRO A 16 -8.96 38.11 19.80
CA PRO A 16 -7.73 37.81 20.53
C PRO A 16 -7.54 36.31 20.80
N ALA A 17 -8.61 35.52 20.89
CA ALA A 17 -8.52 34.08 21.17
C ALA A 17 -7.92 33.28 20.00
N LEU A 18 -8.13 33.73 18.75
CA LEU A 18 -7.49 33.17 17.56
C LEU A 18 -6.00 33.54 17.44
N ALA A 19 -5.56 34.66 18.03
CA ALA A 19 -4.15 35.04 18.07
C ALA A 19 -3.33 34.18 19.07
N PHE A 20 -3.97 33.55 20.06
CA PHE A 20 -3.33 32.63 21.01
C PHE A 20 -3.18 31.18 20.49
N ALA A 21 -3.75 30.83 19.33
CA ALA A 21 -3.58 29.53 18.69
C ALA A 21 -2.38 29.46 17.73
N THR A 22 -1.61 30.54 17.63
CA THR A 22 -0.45 30.68 16.75
C THR A 22 0.71 29.72 16.99
N PRO A 23 0.97 29.11 18.17
CA PRO A 23 2.07 28.16 18.29
C PRO A 23 1.73 26.73 17.86
N TYR A 24 0.52 26.41 17.39
CA TYR A 24 0.11 25.04 17.03
C TYR A 24 -0.05 24.76 15.53
N PHE A 25 0.08 25.76 14.66
CA PHE A 25 -0.19 25.60 13.23
C PHE A 25 0.83 26.34 12.35
N ASP A 26 2.11 25.98 12.48
CA ASP A 26 3.12 26.34 11.47
C ASP A 26 2.97 25.45 10.24
N GLY A 27 2.35 26.00 9.18
CA GLY A 27 2.24 25.35 7.87
C GLY A 27 1.07 25.86 7.03
N PHE A 28 1.14 25.59 5.73
CA PHE A 28 0.10 25.90 4.72
C PHE A 28 -1.32 25.50 5.14
N LEU A 29 -1.44 24.42 5.93
CA LEU A 29 -2.70 23.94 6.52
C LEU A 29 -3.32 24.92 7.53
N GLY A 30 -2.52 25.60 8.36
CA GLY A 30 -3.01 26.55 9.36
C GLY A 30 -3.71 27.77 8.75
N VAL A 31 -3.09 28.35 7.72
CA VAL A 31 -3.66 29.47 6.95
C VAL A 31 -4.94 29.04 6.23
N PHE A 32 -4.98 27.81 5.73
CA PHE A 32 -6.16 27.25 5.05
C PHE A 32 -7.35 27.09 6.00
N PHE A 33 -7.15 26.58 7.22
CA PHE A 33 -8.21 26.46 8.22
C PHE A 33 -8.71 27.82 8.72
N ILE A 34 -7.82 28.81 8.89
CA ILE A 34 -8.21 30.18 9.25
C ILE A 34 -9.06 30.79 8.13
N ALA A 35 -8.66 30.61 6.86
CA ALA A 35 -9.43 31.10 5.71
C ALA A 35 -10.83 30.48 5.62
N ILE A 36 -10.95 29.16 5.84
CA ILE A 36 -12.25 28.46 5.92
C ILE A 36 -13.08 29.00 7.08
N GLY A 37 -12.49 29.18 8.26
CA GLY A 37 -13.18 29.72 9.44
C GLY A 37 -13.73 31.12 9.20
N VAL A 38 -12.95 32.00 8.56
CA VAL A 38 -13.39 33.36 8.19
C VAL A 38 -14.50 33.32 7.15
N MET A 39 -14.40 32.45 6.13
CA MET A 39 -15.45 32.25 5.12
C MET A 39 -16.77 31.78 5.75
N LEU A 40 -16.71 30.78 6.63
CA LEU A 40 -17.90 30.26 7.34
C LEU A 40 -18.51 31.32 8.26
N ALA A 41 -17.70 32.10 8.98
CA ALA A 41 -18.17 33.20 9.81
C ALA A 41 -18.85 34.31 8.99
N ALA A 42 -18.32 34.62 7.80
CA ALA A 42 -18.92 35.58 6.87
C ALA A 42 -20.27 35.08 6.32
N ILE A 43 -20.34 33.81 5.91
CA ILE A 43 -21.58 33.17 5.45
C ILE A 43 -22.62 33.16 6.57
N PHE A 44 -22.24 32.75 7.79
CA PHE A 44 -23.14 32.74 8.94
C PHE A 44 -23.66 34.14 9.27
N SER A 45 -22.78 35.15 9.28
CA SER A 45 -23.16 36.55 9.52
C SER A 45 -24.13 37.06 8.46
N TYR A 46 -23.92 36.70 7.20
CA TYR A 46 -24.82 37.03 6.10
C TYR A 46 -26.21 36.38 6.27
N VAL A 47 -26.27 35.08 6.60
CA VAL A 47 -27.53 34.37 6.83
C VAL A 47 -28.30 34.99 7.99
N VAL A 48 -27.64 35.29 9.12
CA VAL A 48 -28.29 35.91 10.29
C VAL A 48 -28.81 37.30 9.95
N MET A 49 -28.02 38.14 9.26
CA MET A 49 -28.50 39.45 8.79
C MET A 49 -29.71 39.33 7.88
N ARG A 50 -29.73 38.33 6.99
CA ARG A 50 -30.85 38.12 6.06
C ARG A 50 -32.11 37.62 6.76
N LEU A 51 -31.96 36.76 7.78
CA LEU A 51 -33.07 36.27 8.60
C LEU A 51 -33.68 37.41 9.43
N MET A 52 -32.83 38.28 10.01
CA MET A 52 -33.27 39.50 10.68
C MET A 52 -33.98 40.47 9.72
N TYR A 53 -33.51 40.59 8.48
CA TYR A 53 -34.17 41.40 7.45
C TYR A 53 -35.54 40.84 7.07
N TRP A 54 -35.68 39.53 6.85
CA TRP A 54 -36.98 38.92 6.56
C TRP A 54 -37.97 39.10 7.71
N CYS A 55 -37.51 38.97 8.96
CA CYS A 55 -38.34 39.29 10.13
C CYS A 55 -38.76 40.77 10.16
N TYR A 56 -37.85 41.69 9.82
CA TYR A 56 -38.16 43.14 9.74
C TYR A 56 -39.10 43.48 8.58
N ALA A 57 -38.88 42.92 7.40
CA ALA A 57 -39.71 43.10 6.22
C ALA A 57 -41.12 42.52 6.45
N ALA A 58 -41.24 41.34 7.06
CA ALA A 58 -42.52 40.78 7.46
C ALA A 58 -43.24 41.68 8.48
N ALA A 59 -42.53 42.18 9.50
CA ALA A 59 -43.10 43.10 10.48
C ALA A 59 -43.58 44.43 9.83
N CYS A 60 -42.81 44.99 8.90
CA CYS A 60 -43.23 46.17 8.12
C CYS A 60 -44.43 45.89 7.21
N PHE A 61 -44.51 44.71 6.61
CA PHE A 61 -45.63 44.29 5.76
C PHE A 61 -46.92 44.13 6.57
N PHE A 62 -46.87 43.49 7.75
CA PHE A 62 -48.04 43.35 8.64
C PHE A 62 -48.46 44.68 9.30
N SER A 63 -47.56 45.68 9.38
CA SER A 63 -47.84 47.00 9.96
C SER A 63 -48.15 48.10 8.95
N GLY A 64 -48.16 47.80 7.63
CA GLY A 64 -48.47 48.76 6.56
C GLY A 64 -47.44 49.86 6.35
N GLN A 65 -46.23 49.74 6.92
CA GLN A 65 -45.15 50.72 6.74
C GLN A 65 -44.35 50.46 5.46
N LYS A 66 -44.00 51.53 4.73
CA LYS A 66 -43.16 51.44 3.52
C LYS A 66 -41.73 51.05 3.90
N LEU A 67 -41.20 50.01 3.23
CA LEU A 67 -39.78 49.63 3.30
C LEU A 67 -38.91 50.81 2.87
N GLY A 68 -38.12 51.35 3.80
CA GLY A 68 -37.22 52.48 3.55
C GLY A 68 -36.00 52.11 2.69
N LYS A 69 -35.17 53.11 2.35
CA LYS A 69 -33.97 53.00 1.50
C LYS A 69 -32.98 51.87 1.90
N ILE A 70 -32.98 51.45 3.16
CA ILE A 70 -32.16 50.35 3.69
C ILE A 70 -32.53 49.00 3.05
N GLY A 71 -33.81 48.78 2.70
CA GLY A 71 -34.24 47.57 2.02
C GLY A 71 -33.72 47.45 0.58
N LEU A 72 -33.51 48.59 -0.10
CA LEU A 72 -32.99 48.62 -1.47
C LEU A 72 -31.49 48.25 -1.51
N TRP A 73 -30.70 48.71 -0.54
CA TRP A 73 -29.26 48.40 -0.45
C TRP A 73 -28.96 46.93 -0.17
N LEU A 74 -29.84 46.24 0.58
CA LEU A 74 -29.68 44.82 0.87
C LEU A 74 -30.00 43.93 -0.34
N ILE A 75 -30.96 44.32 -1.18
CA ILE A 75 -31.23 43.64 -2.46
C ILE A 75 -30.03 43.75 -3.41
N ILE A 76 -29.34 44.89 -3.42
CA ILE A 76 -28.12 45.09 -4.22
C ILE A 76 -26.98 44.17 -3.73
N LEU A 77 -26.89 43.93 -2.41
CA LEU A 77 -25.89 43.05 -1.81
C LEU A 77 -26.10 41.56 -2.17
N ASP A 78 -27.33 41.18 -2.55
CA ASP A 78 -27.66 39.80 -2.93
C ASP A 78 -27.17 39.44 -4.34
N ILE A 79 -27.02 40.42 -5.23
CA ILE A 79 -26.59 40.23 -6.62
C ILE A 79 -25.27 39.44 -6.71
N PRO A 80 -24.17 39.83 -6.03
CA PRO A 80 -22.91 39.07 -6.10
C PRO A 80 -23.01 37.68 -5.48
N VAL A 81 -23.84 37.47 -4.46
CA VAL A 81 -24.04 36.15 -3.84
C VAL A 81 -24.77 35.21 -4.80
N PHE A 82 -25.84 35.68 -5.43
CA PHE A 82 -26.55 34.90 -6.46
C PHE A 82 -25.68 34.64 -7.69
N TYR A 83 -24.87 35.61 -8.10
CA TYR A 83 -23.90 35.43 -9.18
C TYR A 83 -22.86 34.35 -8.85
N PHE A 84 -22.31 34.37 -7.64
CA PHE A 84 -21.35 33.35 -7.18
C PHE A 84 -21.99 31.96 -7.04
N ALA A 85 -23.22 31.89 -6.49
CA ALA A 85 -23.97 30.64 -6.41
C ALA A 85 -24.30 30.06 -7.80
N ALA A 86 -24.70 30.92 -8.75
CA ALA A 86 -24.94 30.52 -10.13
C ALA A 86 -23.65 30.04 -10.82
N TYR A 87 -22.51 30.69 -10.56
CA TYR A 87 -21.20 30.27 -11.05
C TYR A 87 -20.83 28.87 -10.53
N LEU A 88 -20.93 28.64 -9.22
CA LEU A 88 -20.65 27.33 -8.62
C LEU A 88 -21.58 26.22 -9.13
N TYR A 89 -22.86 26.55 -9.34
CA TYR A 89 -23.83 25.61 -9.90
C TYR A 89 -23.55 25.28 -11.37
N HIS A 90 -23.07 26.25 -12.16
CA HIS A 90 -22.68 26.01 -13.56
C HIS A 90 -21.44 25.12 -13.64
N THR A 91 -20.41 25.40 -12.83
CA THR A 91 -19.18 24.60 -12.81
C THR A 91 -19.43 23.17 -12.32
N SER A 92 -20.34 22.96 -11.37
CA SER A 92 -20.71 21.60 -10.94
C SER A 92 -21.43 20.81 -12.04
N ILE A 93 -22.34 21.44 -12.79
CA ILE A 93 -23.04 20.79 -13.91
C ILE A 93 -22.08 20.45 -15.05
N GLU A 94 -21.15 21.35 -15.38
CA GLU A 94 -20.13 21.08 -16.40
C GLU A 94 -19.24 19.92 -15.98
N SER A 95 -18.82 19.88 -14.71
CA SER A 95 -18.06 18.75 -14.15
C SER A 95 -18.84 17.43 -14.25
N GLU A 96 -20.11 17.39 -13.85
CA GLU A 96 -20.94 16.18 -13.94
C GLU A 96 -21.17 15.73 -15.39
N ARG A 97 -21.35 16.68 -16.32
CA ARG A 97 -21.55 16.37 -17.74
C ARG A 97 -20.27 15.84 -18.37
N GLU A 98 -19.13 16.41 -18.01
CA GLU A 98 -17.82 15.93 -18.43
C GLU A 98 -17.54 14.54 -17.86
N GLU A 99 -17.82 14.30 -16.58
CA GLU A 99 -17.74 12.99 -15.92
C GLU A 99 -18.62 11.94 -16.61
N LYS A 100 -19.89 12.25 -16.89
CA LYS A 100 -20.79 11.33 -17.63
C LYS A 100 -20.34 11.05 -19.06
N ARG A 101 -19.80 12.06 -19.76
CA ARG A 101 -19.23 11.90 -21.11
C ARG A 101 -17.99 10.99 -21.06
N LEU A 102 -17.19 11.15 -20.03
CA LEU A 102 -15.99 10.39 -19.73
C LEU A 102 -16.33 8.93 -19.37
N GLU A 103 -17.33 8.68 -18.53
CA GLU A 103 -17.88 7.33 -18.26
C GLU A 103 -18.35 6.62 -19.53
N GLN A 104 -19.04 7.33 -20.43
CA GLN A 104 -19.48 6.77 -21.71
C GLN A 104 -18.33 6.44 -22.67
N LEU A 105 -17.18 7.07 -22.53
CA LEU A 105 -15.97 6.81 -23.34
C LEU A 105 -15.07 5.70 -22.74
N SER A 106 -15.40 5.23 -21.54
CA SER A 106 -14.53 4.36 -20.74
C SER A 106 -14.53 2.89 -21.18
N PRO A 107 -15.69 2.26 -21.45
CA PRO A 107 -15.74 0.88 -21.90
C PRO A 107 -15.60 0.81 -23.42
N ILE A 108 -14.46 0.31 -23.91
CA ILE A 108 -14.25 0.01 -25.33
C ILE A 108 -14.44 -1.49 -25.51
N THR A 109 -15.39 -1.91 -26.34
CA THR A 109 -15.48 -3.30 -26.79
C THR A 109 -14.91 -3.42 -28.19
N LEU A 110 -13.94 -4.31 -28.39
CA LEU A 110 -13.28 -4.47 -29.69
C LEU A 110 -14.25 -5.10 -30.70
N PRO A 111 -14.54 -4.45 -31.84
CA PRO A 111 -15.49 -4.99 -32.83
C PRO A 111 -14.90 -6.12 -33.67
N ALA A 112 -13.57 -6.18 -33.79
CA ALA A 112 -12.83 -7.17 -34.55
C ALA A 112 -11.52 -7.52 -33.82
N PRO A 113 -10.90 -8.67 -34.12
CA PRO A 113 -9.58 -8.99 -33.56
C PRO A 113 -8.57 -7.94 -34.00
N GLN A 114 -7.79 -7.43 -33.06
CA GLN A 114 -6.77 -6.42 -33.32
C GLN A 114 -5.67 -6.46 -32.26
N THR A 115 -4.52 -5.88 -32.58
CA THR A 115 -3.42 -5.72 -31.64
C THR A 115 -3.60 -4.43 -30.85
N VAL A 116 -3.62 -4.52 -29.52
CA VAL A 116 -3.70 -3.38 -28.60
C VAL A 116 -2.54 -3.49 -27.61
N ALA A 117 -1.75 -2.43 -27.46
CA ALA A 117 -0.53 -2.41 -26.67
C ALA A 117 0.41 -3.60 -26.97
N GLY A 118 0.55 -3.95 -28.25
CA GLY A 118 1.35 -5.09 -28.69
C GLY A 118 0.78 -6.48 -28.34
N ILE A 119 -0.43 -6.56 -27.79
CA ILE A 119 -1.12 -7.82 -27.45
C ILE A 119 -2.19 -8.10 -28.50
N ALA A 120 -2.16 -9.29 -29.10
CA ALA A 120 -3.20 -9.73 -30.03
C ALA A 120 -4.48 -10.07 -29.25
N MET A 121 -5.51 -9.23 -29.39
CA MET A 121 -6.77 -9.37 -28.66
C MET A 121 -7.90 -9.83 -29.59
N PRO A 122 -8.77 -10.76 -29.14
CA PRO A 122 -9.92 -11.21 -29.93
C PRO A 122 -11.01 -10.13 -30.02
N ALA A 123 -11.93 -10.32 -30.96
CA ALA A 123 -13.17 -9.54 -31.00
C ALA A 123 -13.99 -9.77 -29.72
N GLY A 124 -14.67 -8.74 -29.25
CA GLY A 124 -15.43 -8.79 -28.00
C GLY A 124 -14.60 -8.58 -26.73
N THR A 125 -13.28 -8.36 -26.84
CA THR A 125 -12.48 -7.92 -25.68
C THR A 125 -13.00 -6.59 -25.17
N TYR A 126 -13.22 -6.53 -23.87
CA TYR A 126 -13.63 -5.34 -23.13
C TYR A 126 -12.39 -4.65 -22.56
N LEU A 127 -12.25 -3.35 -22.79
CA LEU A 127 -11.15 -2.52 -22.31
C LEU A 127 -11.69 -1.36 -21.48
N GLU A 128 -11.03 -1.09 -20.37
CA GLU A 128 -11.21 0.15 -19.59
C GLU A 128 -9.93 0.97 -19.70
N THR A 129 -10.08 2.29 -19.82
CA THR A 129 -8.96 3.23 -19.91
C THR A 129 -9.02 4.26 -18.78
N ASN A 130 -7.88 4.77 -18.32
CA ASN A 130 -7.88 5.84 -17.30
C ASN A 130 -8.41 7.16 -17.92
N ILE A 131 -9.46 7.67 -17.30
CA ILE A 131 -10.42 8.60 -17.90
C ILE A 131 -10.05 10.07 -17.64
N THR A 132 -9.11 10.32 -16.72
CA THR A 132 -8.90 11.65 -16.12
C THR A 132 -8.56 12.79 -17.09
N LYS A 133 -8.17 12.53 -18.35
CA LYS A 133 -7.78 13.58 -19.33
C LYS A 133 -8.00 13.27 -20.83
N ARG A 134 -9.08 12.60 -21.27
CA ARG A 134 -9.19 12.17 -22.70
C ARG A 134 -10.28 12.85 -23.54
N LYS A 135 -9.89 13.25 -24.76
CA LYS A 135 -10.80 13.71 -25.85
C LYS A 135 -11.22 12.59 -26.80
N GLN A 136 -10.47 11.48 -26.86
CA GLN A 136 -10.68 10.34 -27.76
C GLN A 136 -10.28 9.02 -27.06
N PRO A 137 -10.88 7.88 -27.46
CA PRO A 137 -10.49 6.56 -26.96
C PRO A 137 -9.08 6.19 -27.43
N GLU A 138 -8.21 5.80 -26.51
CA GLU A 138 -6.86 5.31 -26.81
C GLU A 138 -6.70 3.90 -26.22
N PRO A 139 -7.06 2.84 -26.99
CA PRO A 139 -7.08 1.46 -26.52
C PRO A 139 -5.73 0.99 -25.96
N ASP A 140 -4.61 1.42 -26.55
CA ASP A 140 -3.25 1.03 -26.14
C ASP A 140 -2.91 1.41 -24.69
N LYS A 141 -3.65 2.36 -24.12
CA LYS A 141 -3.51 2.84 -22.75
C LYS A 141 -4.63 2.34 -21.84
N PHE A 142 -5.06 1.09 -22.05
CA PHE A 142 -6.01 0.43 -21.17
C PHE A 142 -5.39 0.16 -19.79
N VAL A 143 -6.20 0.28 -18.75
CA VAL A 143 -5.87 -0.11 -17.37
C VAL A 143 -6.43 -1.48 -17.03
N TYR A 144 -7.46 -1.92 -17.75
CA TYR A 144 -8.05 -3.24 -17.58
C TYR A 144 -8.51 -3.78 -18.94
N ALA A 145 -8.35 -5.09 -19.12
CA ALA A 145 -8.81 -5.84 -20.26
C ALA A 145 -9.47 -7.14 -19.79
N GLY A 146 -10.69 -7.40 -20.25
CA GLY A 146 -11.37 -8.68 -20.13
C GLY A 146 -11.51 -9.31 -21.51
N PHE A 147 -10.91 -10.48 -21.71
CA PHE A 147 -10.88 -11.13 -23.02
C PHE A 147 -12.08 -12.04 -23.20
N SER A 148 -12.71 -11.97 -24.37
CA SER A 148 -13.84 -12.86 -24.73
C SER A 148 -13.42 -14.32 -24.93
N GLN A 149 -12.13 -14.53 -25.23
CA GLN A 149 -11.46 -15.81 -25.35
C GLN A 149 -10.07 -15.69 -24.71
N PRO A 150 -9.48 -16.78 -24.15
CA PRO A 150 -8.16 -16.72 -23.56
C PRO A 150 -7.09 -16.18 -24.52
N VAL A 151 -6.29 -15.25 -24.05
CA VAL A 151 -5.14 -14.68 -24.78
C VAL A 151 -3.85 -15.24 -24.18
N VAL A 152 -2.91 -15.68 -25.00
CA VAL A 152 -1.61 -16.13 -24.50
C VAL A 152 -0.70 -14.93 -24.25
N TRP A 153 -0.23 -14.78 -23.02
CA TRP A 153 0.72 -13.75 -22.63
C TRP A 153 1.77 -14.33 -21.69
N ASN A 154 3.06 -14.10 -21.95
CA ASN A 154 4.17 -14.79 -21.25
C ASN A 154 4.04 -16.34 -21.28
N GLY A 155 3.45 -16.89 -22.34
CA GLY A 155 3.20 -18.33 -22.47
C GLY A 155 2.02 -18.87 -21.62
N ILE A 156 1.29 -17.99 -20.91
CA ILE A 156 0.15 -18.36 -20.07
C ILE A 156 -1.15 -17.90 -20.76
N PRO A 157 -2.14 -18.78 -20.95
CA PRO A 157 -3.48 -18.38 -21.36
C PRO A 157 -4.16 -17.59 -20.24
N ILE A 158 -4.50 -16.33 -20.49
CA ILE A 158 -5.12 -15.42 -19.54
C ILE A 158 -6.49 -14.95 -20.03
N VAL A 159 -7.41 -14.73 -19.09
CA VAL A 159 -8.78 -14.25 -19.35
C VAL A 159 -8.95 -12.77 -19.00
N ARG A 160 -8.08 -12.23 -18.14
CA ARG A 160 -8.06 -10.81 -17.76
C ARG A 160 -6.65 -10.30 -17.55
N MET A 161 -6.49 -9.01 -17.78
CA MET A 161 -5.27 -8.26 -17.50
C MET A 161 -5.62 -6.92 -16.88
N LYS A 162 -4.89 -6.53 -15.84
CA LYS A 162 -4.93 -5.19 -15.27
C LYS A 162 -3.52 -4.60 -15.29
N ARG A 163 -3.40 -3.34 -15.68
CA ARG A 163 -2.14 -2.60 -15.76
C ARG A 163 -2.24 -1.43 -14.81
N ASP A 164 -1.40 -1.41 -13.78
CA ASP A 164 -1.26 -0.26 -12.92
C ASP A 164 -0.27 0.74 -13.56
N LEU A 165 -0.83 1.89 -13.94
CA LEU A 165 -0.16 3.00 -14.59
C LEU A 165 -0.14 4.18 -13.59
N SER A 166 0.85 4.24 -12.70
CA SER A 166 1.04 5.37 -11.75
C SER A 166 2.50 5.88 -11.85
N ILE A 167 2.86 7.18 -11.91
CA ILE A 167 2.26 8.49 -11.58
C ILE A 167 2.81 9.57 -12.54
N GLY A 168 2.02 10.61 -12.83
CA GLY A 168 2.53 11.94 -13.22
C GLY A 168 2.20 12.35 -14.65
N ASP A 169 2.00 13.65 -14.87
CA ASP A 169 1.33 14.27 -16.03
C ASP A 169 1.88 13.94 -17.44
N GLU A 170 2.98 13.17 -17.57
CA GLU A 170 3.66 13.01 -18.86
C GLU A 170 4.07 11.57 -19.24
N TYR A 171 4.20 10.59 -18.34
CA TYR A 171 4.76 9.27 -18.69
C TYR A 171 3.98 8.06 -18.15
N TRP A 172 3.59 7.17 -19.06
CA TRP A 172 2.92 5.89 -18.77
C TRP A 172 3.97 4.83 -18.45
N GLN A 173 4.05 4.38 -17.21
CA GLN A 173 4.90 3.26 -16.79
C GLN A 173 4.01 2.15 -16.21
N ASP A 174 3.99 0.98 -16.85
CA ASP A 174 3.36 -0.23 -16.30
C ASP A 174 4.21 -0.72 -15.13
N ARG A 175 3.96 -0.21 -13.92
CA ARG A 175 4.78 -0.60 -12.75
C ARG A 175 4.47 -2.02 -12.32
N THR A 176 3.19 -2.36 -12.37
CA THR A 176 2.70 -3.67 -11.98
C THR A 176 1.59 -4.09 -12.93
N ILE A 177 1.73 -5.29 -13.47
CA ILE A 177 0.73 -5.93 -14.30
C ILE A 177 0.16 -7.09 -13.52
N TYR A 178 -1.15 -7.25 -13.57
CA TYR A 178 -1.87 -8.36 -12.96
C TYR A 178 -2.56 -9.15 -14.06
N THR A 179 -2.46 -10.47 -14.04
CA THR A 179 -3.15 -11.32 -15.02
C THR A 179 -3.91 -12.44 -14.35
N GLU A 180 -5.14 -12.70 -14.79
CA GLU A 180 -5.92 -13.84 -14.32
C GLU A 180 -5.77 -14.99 -15.34
N PRO A 181 -5.14 -16.12 -14.97
CA PRO A 181 -4.98 -17.24 -15.88
C PRO A 181 -6.30 -18.00 -16.06
N GLU A 182 -6.50 -18.62 -17.22
CA GLU A 182 -7.68 -19.47 -17.49
C GLU A 182 -7.71 -20.72 -16.61
N LYS A 183 -6.53 -21.23 -16.25
CA LYS A 183 -6.31 -22.49 -15.50
C LYS A 183 -5.18 -22.31 -14.48
N PRO A 184 -5.04 -23.22 -13.49
CA PRO A 184 -3.91 -23.17 -12.57
C PRO A 184 -2.58 -23.13 -13.31
N VAL A 185 -1.68 -22.26 -12.87
CA VAL A 185 -0.36 -22.10 -13.48
C VAL A 185 0.67 -22.81 -12.62
N SER A 186 1.50 -23.63 -13.27
CA SER A 186 2.57 -24.34 -12.59
C SER A 186 3.90 -23.60 -12.71
N ILE A 187 4.58 -23.43 -11.59
CA ILE A 187 5.94 -22.87 -11.51
C ILE A 187 6.85 -23.95 -10.94
N GLY A 188 7.43 -24.76 -11.83
CA GLY A 188 8.10 -25.99 -11.46
C GLY A 188 7.11 -26.96 -10.80
N GLN A 189 7.27 -27.20 -9.52
CA GLN A 189 6.34 -28.00 -8.73
C GLN A 189 5.28 -27.16 -8.02
N TRP A 190 5.42 -25.83 -7.92
CA TRP A 190 4.39 -24.99 -7.30
C TRP A 190 3.17 -24.85 -8.21
N ILE A 191 1.99 -24.70 -7.60
CA ILE A 191 0.73 -24.49 -8.32
C ILE A 191 0.09 -23.19 -7.82
N CYS A 192 -0.02 -22.22 -8.72
CA CYS A 192 -0.69 -20.95 -8.46
C CYS A 192 -2.20 -21.13 -8.47
N GLN A 193 -2.85 -20.51 -7.49
CA GLN A 193 -4.30 -20.51 -7.34
C GLN A 193 -4.97 -19.83 -8.54
N THR A 194 -6.03 -20.46 -9.04
CA THR A 194 -6.88 -19.88 -10.10
C THR A 194 -7.87 -18.88 -9.51
N GLY A 195 -8.25 -17.86 -10.28
CA GLY A 195 -9.20 -16.82 -9.85
C GLY A 195 -8.55 -15.71 -9.00
N LEU A 196 -7.26 -15.84 -8.71
CA LEU A 196 -6.42 -14.76 -8.21
C LEU A 196 -5.48 -14.27 -9.31
N TYR A 197 -5.10 -13.01 -9.24
CA TYR A 197 -4.16 -12.43 -10.19
C TYR A 197 -2.74 -12.91 -9.90
N LEU A 198 -2.03 -13.27 -10.97
CA LEU A 198 -0.58 -13.33 -10.99
C LEU A 198 -0.04 -11.90 -11.05
N GLU A 199 0.93 -11.55 -10.20
CA GLU A 199 1.57 -10.24 -10.20
C GLU A 199 2.87 -10.26 -11.00
N TRP A 200 3.04 -9.27 -11.86
CA TRP A 200 4.20 -9.09 -12.71
C TRP A 200 4.81 -7.71 -12.46
N GLN A 201 6.10 -7.69 -12.15
CA GLN A 201 6.86 -6.46 -11.91
C GLN A 201 7.87 -6.22 -13.03
N LEU A 202 8.25 -4.96 -13.21
CA LEU A 202 9.28 -4.57 -14.16
C LEU A 202 10.65 -5.14 -13.77
N LEU A 203 11.38 -5.64 -14.76
CA LEU A 203 12.77 -6.05 -14.61
C LEU A 203 13.63 -4.82 -14.23
N PRO A 204 14.44 -4.91 -13.14
CA PRO A 204 15.35 -3.84 -12.75
C PRO A 204 16.38 -3.55 -13.85
N GLN A 205 16.59 -2.27 -14.19
CA GLN A 205 17.67 -1.85 -15.09
C GLN A 205 18.95 -1.48 -14.33
N ALA A 206 20.09 -1.54 -15.03
CA ALA A 206 21.40 -1.24 -14.45
C ALA A 206 21.55 0.23 -13.98
N ASP A 207 20.78 1.15 -14.55
CA ASP A 207 20.75 2.56 -14.17
C ASP A 207 19.78 2.86 -13.01
N GLY A 208 19.11 1.82 -12.48
CA GLY A 208 18.13 1.92 -11.40
C GLY A 208 16.79 2.54 -11.82
N LYS A 209 16.59 2.83 -13.11
CA LYS A 209 15.32 3.37 -13.61
C LYS A 209 14.41 2.24 -14.11
N PRO A 210 13.08 2.38 -13.98
CA PRO A 210 12.17 1.43 -14.60
C PRO A 210 12.29 1.49 -16.13
N PRO A 211 12.13 0.36 -16.84
CA PRO A 211 12.06 0.36 -18.30
C PRO A 211 10.95 1.27 -18.80
N GLU A 212 11.27 2.10 -19.79
CA GLU A 212 10.26 2.83 -20.56
C GLU A 212 9.65 1.88 -21.59
N ILE A 213 8.37 1.57 -21.42
CA ILE A 213 7.62 0.69 -22.33
C ILE A 213 6.70 1.57 -23.17
N PRO A 214 6.90 1.68 -24.49
CA PRO A 214 5.98 2.41 -25.34
C PRO A 214 4.56 1.83 -25.24
N SER A 215 3.55 2.68 -25.09
CA SER A 215 2.14 2.23 -24.91
C SER A 215 1.64 1.27 -26.00
N HIS A 216 2.19 1.31 -27.21
CA HIS A 216 1.82 0.44 -28.33
C HIS A 216 2.60 -0.89 -28.38
N GLN A 217 3.52 -1.14 -27.44
CA GLN A 217 4.33 -2.35 -27.35
C GLN A 217 3.92 -3.20 -26.14
N SER A 218 4.12 -4.52 -26.27
CA SER A 218 3.85 -5.45 -25.19
C SER A 218 4.91 -5.34 -24.10
N ALA A 219 4.46 -5.26 -22.85
CA ALA A 219 5.33 -5.26 -21.67
C ALA A 219 5.99 -6.63 -21.38
N GLU A 220 5.66 -7.68 -22.15
CA GLU A 220 6.04 -9.07 -21.86
C GLU A 220 7.54 -9.29 -21.66
N HIS A 221 8.37 -8.58 -22.42
CA HIS A 221 9.84 -8.68 -22.35
C HIS A 221 10.48 -7.87 -21.22
N TYR A 222 9.69 -6.99 -20.58
CA TYR A 222 10.15 -6.04 -19.58
C TYR A 222 9.75 -6.45 -18.16
N VAL A 223 9.04 -7.56 -18.01
CA VAL A 223 8.46 -7.99 -16.74
C VAL A 223 8.89 -9.40 -16.35
N TYR A 224 8.81 -9.69 -15.06
CA TYR A 224 8.95 -11.01 -14.48
C TYR A 224 7.80 -11.28 -13.50
N LEU A 225 7.47 -12.55 -13.29
CA LEU A 225 6.45 -12.94 -12.32
C LEU A 225 7.00 -12.72 -10.90
N SER A 226 6.41 -11.77 -10.17
CA SER A 226 6.85 -11.35 -8.83
C SER A 226 6.08 -12.04 -7.71
N ASP A 227 4.79 -12.30 -7.87
CA ASP A 227 3.97 -12.96 -6.86
C ASP A 227 3.06 -14.02 -7.50
N CYS A 228 2.99 -15.17 -6.84
CA CYS A 228 1.98 -16.17 -7.06
C CYS A 228 1.44 -16.66 -5.70
N THR A 229 0.15 -16.42 -5.47
CA THR A 229 -0.61 -17.09 -4.41
C THR A 229 -0.85 -18.54 -4.80
N LEU A 230 -0.57 -19.46 -3.88
CA LEU A 230 -0.59 -20.89 -4.13
C LEU A 230 -1.94 -21.52 -3.77
N GLU A 231 -2.23 -22.67 -4.35
CA GLU A 231 -3.34 -23.50 -3.88
C GLU A 231 -3.12 -23.96 -2.42
N GLU A 232 -4.21 -24.21 -1.68
CA GLU A 232 -4.14 -24.62 -0.28
C GLU A 232 -3.38 -25.95 -0.10
N GLY A 233 -2.68 -26.08 1.04
CA GLY A 233 -1.96 -27.31 1.41
C GLY A 233 -0.63 -27.53 0.67
N GLN A 234 -0.09 -26.51 -0.01
CA GLN A 234 1.23 -26.58 -0.63
C GLN A 234 2.32 -26.49 0.45
N THR A 235 3.40 -27.25 0.25
CA THR A 235 4.45 -27.39 1.27
C THR A 235 5.85 -27.25 0.69
N ALA A 236 6.76 -26.65 1.47
CA ALA A 236 8.20 -26.67 1.23
C ALA A 236 8.90 -27.72 2.11
N LEU A 237 9.91 -28.38 1.54
CA LEU A 237 10.74 -29.37 2.22
C LEU A 237 11.99 -28.70 2.78
N LEU A 238 12.29 -28.96 4.05
CA LEU A 238 13.55 -28.62 4.71
C LEU A 238 14.24 -29.91 5.19
N PRO A 239 14.92 -30.64 4.28
CA PRO A 239 15.48 -31.95 4.57
C PRO A 239 16.50 -31.96 5.71
N GLU A 240 17.30 -30.90 5.83
CA GLU A 240 18.38 -30.78 6.81
C GLU A 240 17.86 -30.72 8.26
N PHE A 241 16.55 -30.49 8.43
CA PHE A 241 15.84 -30.53 9.71
C PHE A 241 14.77 -31.63 9.77
N GLY A 242 14.55 -32.38 8.67
CA GLY A 242 13.49 -33.38 8.59
C GLY A 242 12.09 -32.79 8.73
N THR A 243 11.91 -31.55 8.26
CA THR A 243 10.68 -30.76 8.45
C THR A 243 10.02 -30.48 7.11
N VAL A 244 8.69 -30.42 7.15
CA VAL A 244 7.84 -29.96 6.05
C VAL A 244 7.10 -28.72 6.53
N LEU A 245 7.09 -27.67 5.72
CA LEU A 245 6.57 -26.35 6.06
C LEU A 245 5.41 -26.02 5.13
N GLU A 246 4.29 -25.58 5.67
CA GLU A 246 3.14 -25.12 4.86
C GLU A 246 3.40 -23.71 4.32
N VAL A 247 3.03 -23.49 3.06
CA VAL A 247 3.34 -22.29 2.30
C VAL A 247 2.12 -21.85 1.48
N GLY A 248 1.67 -20.60 1.67
CA GLY A 248 0.49 -20.05 0.98
C GLY A 248 0.78 -19.17 -0.24
N ALA A 249 2.00 -18.67 -0.39
CA ALA A 249 2.38 -17.81 -1.52
C ALA A 249 3.88 -17.86 -1.76
N ILE A 250 4.32 -17.59 -2.99
CA ILE A 250 5.72 -17.43 -3.35
C ILE A 250 5.94 -16.07 -4.04
N ARG A 251 7.03 -15.40 -3.66
CA ARG A 251 7.35 -14.04 -4.07
C ARG A 251 8.78 -13.89 -4.55
N ARG A 252 9.04 -12.97 -5.46
CA ARG A 252 10.38 -12.59 -5.89
C ARG A 252 10.41 -11.07 -5.94
N GLU A 253 11.05 -10.47 -4.96
CA GLU A 253 11.22 -9.02 -4.89
C GLU A 253 12.49 -8.63 -5.65
N ASN A 254 12.35 -7.72 -6.63
CA ASN A 254 13.43 -7.16 -7.43
C ASN A 254 14.32 -8.21 -8.13
N ASP A 255 13.71 -9.26 -8.69
CA ASP A 255 14.46 -10.31 -9.40
C ASP A 255 14.90 -9.85 -10.80
N LYS A 256 16.02 -10.40 -11.26
CA LYS A 256 16.59 -10.22 -12.59
C LYS A 256 16.24 -11.36 -13.55
N TYR A 257 15.68 -12.46 -13.04
CA TYR A 257 15.33 -13.63 -13.86
C TYR A 257 13.87 -13.59 -14.32
N ARG A 258 13.67 -13.38 -15.62
CA ARG A 258 12.36 -13.53 -16.27
C ARG A 258 11.82 -14.96 -16.18
N ASP A 259 12.72 -15.94 -16.31
CA ASP A 259 12.39 -17.36 -16.22
C ASP A 259 11.96 -17.73 -14.80
N VAL A 260 10.70 -18.13 -14.63
CA VAL A 260 10.08 -18.47 -13.34
C VAL A 260 10.68 -19.72 -12.69
N THR A 261 11.39 -20.54 -13.47
CA THR A 261 12.06 -21.75 -12.97
C THR A 261 13.47 -21.49 -12.43
N LYS A 262 14.00 -20.28 -12.66
CA LYS A 262 15.35 -19.89 -12.23
C LYS A 262 15.29 -18.99 -11.00
N GLY A 263 16.32 -19.12 -10.16
CA GLY A 263 16.45 -18.34 -8.93
C GLY A 263 15.70 -18.96 -7.75
N PHE A 264 15.54 -18.17 -6.71
CA PHE A 264 14.84 -18.56 -5.49
C PHE A 264 13.61 -17.68 -5.29
N TRP A 265 12.58 -18.29 -4.74
CA TRP A 265 11.35 -17.66 -4.32
C TRP A 265 11.39 -17.44 -2.81
N ARG A 266 10.86 -16.31 -2.39
CA ARG A 266 10.64 -15.92 -1.01
C ARG A 266 9.26 -16.36 -0.57
N THR A 267 9.14 -16.84 0.66
CA THR A 267 7.84 -17.20 1.19
C THR A 267 7.80 -17.15 2.71
N GLY A 268 6.62 -16.86 3.25
CA GLY A 268 6.31 -17.03 4.66
C GLY A 268 5.80 -18.45 4.92
N ALA A 269 6.29 -19.09 5.97
CA ALA A 269 5.70 -20.33 6.48
C ALA A 269 5.25 -20.17 7.93
N SER A 270 4.05 -20.69 8.23
CA SER A 270 3.53 -20.84 9.59
C SER A 270 3.68 -22.29 10.03
N GLY A 271 4.52 -22.55 11.02
CA GLY A 271 4.62 -23.85 11.65
C GLY A 271 3.54 -24.01 12.72
N TYR A 272 2.42 -24.67 12.41
CA TYR A 272 1.56 -25.27 13.43
C TYR A 272 1.22 -26.70 13.03
N GLY A 273 1.87 -27.66 13.69
CA GLY A 273 1.47 -29.06 13.67
C GLY A 273 1.44 -29.57 15.10
N GLU A 274 0.31 -30.12 15.57
CA GLU A 274 0.21 -30.77 16.88
C GLU A 274 1.26 -31.86 17.11
N GLU A 275 1.83 -32.42 16.03
CA GLU A 275 2.94 -33.38 16.09
C GLU A 275 4.30 -32.74 16.44
N SER A 276 4.51 -31.45 16.21
CA SER A 276 5.75 -30.74 16.56
C SER A 276 5.94 -30.64 18.07
N ARG A 277 4.84 -30.44 18.82
CA ARG A 277 4.82 -30.48 20.29
C ARG A 277 5.24 -31.82 20.88
N LYS A 278 4.96 -32.94 20.19
CA LYS A 278 5.29 -34.30 20.65
C LYS A 278 6.68 -34.76 20.22
N SER A 279 7.28 -34.15 19.19
CA SER A 279 8.51 -34.64 18.55
C SER A 279 9.78 -33.86 18.89
N GLY A 280 9.70 -32.78 19.67
CA GLY A 280 10.87 -31.95 19.99
C GLY A 280 11.42 -31.17 18.77
N ARG A 281 10.60 -31.05 17.71
CA ARG A 281 10.96 -30.33 16.48
C ARG A 281 10.96 -28.82 16.71
N MET A 282 11.57 -28.12 15.77
CA MET A 282 11.72 -26.66 15.73
C MET A 282 10.34 -25.99 15.69
N ASP A 283 9.98 -25.24 16.73
CA ASP A 283 8.79 -24.40 16.72
C ASP A 283 9.15 -23.05 16.11
N PHE A 284 8.94 -22.92 14.80
CA PHE A 284 9.14 -21.66 14.11
C PHE A 284 7.81 -20.93 13.93
N TYR A 285 7.63 -19.86 14.70
CA TYR A 285 6.59 -18.89 14.44
C TYR A 285 7.11 -17.93 13.36
N SER A 286 6.46 -17.94 12.19
CA SER A 286 6.75 -17.08 11.04
C SER A 286 8.19 -17.19 10.51
N LEU A 287 8.40 -18.08 9.54
CA LEU A 287 9.67 -18.20 8.82
C LEU A 287 9.65 -17.42 7.52
N ASP A 288 10.71 -16.66 7.28
CA ASP A 288 11.02 -16.11 5.96
C ASP A 288 11.95 -17.07 5.23
N LEU A 289 11.39 -17.84 4.30
CA LEU A 289 12.08 -18.90 3.56
C LEU A 289 12.56 -18.42 2.19
N SER A 290 13.67 -18.99 1.74
CA SER A 290 14.11 -19.01 0.35
C SER A 290 13.91 -20.43 -0.19
N VAL A 291 13.04 -20.61 -1.19
CA VAL A 291 12.67 -21.90 -1.77
C VAL A 291 12.94 -21.93 -3.27
N ASP A 292 13.20 -23.11 -3.83
CA ASP A 292 13.30 -23.28 -5.29
C ASP A 292 12.00 -23.77 -5.91
N ALA A 293 12.00 -23.90 -7.24
CA ALA A 293 10.86 -24.42 -7.99
C ALA A 293 10.57 -25.92 -7.72
N ALA A 294 11.48 -26.64 -7.05
CA ALA A 294 11.27 -28.02 -6.59
C ALA A 294 10.76 -28.08 -5.13
N ARG A 295 10.30 -26.94 -4.60
CA ARG A 295 9.80 -26.77 -3.23
C ARG A 295 10.84 -27.08 -2.14
N ILE A 296 12.13 -26.94 -2.43
CA ILE A 296 13.20 -27.18 -1.45
C ILE A 296 13.63 -25.86 -0.83
N VAL A 297 13.74 -25.82 0.50
CA VAL A 297 14.28 -24.67 1.25
C VAL A 297 15.81 -24.62 1.12
N HIS A 298 16.35 -23.44 0.78
CA HIS A 298 17.78 -23.17 0.69
C HIS A 298 18.29 -22.23 1.78
N GLU A 299 17.41 -21.40 2.33
CA GLU A 299 17.71 -20.48 3.41
C GLU A 299 16.44 -20.21 4.21
N PHE A 300 16.55 -19.98 5.51
CA PHE A 300 15.49 -19.38 6.29
C PHE A 300 16.03 -18.31 7.24
N ALA A 301 15.20 -17.31 7.51
CA ALA A 301 15.35 -16.40 8.64
C ALA A 301 14.13 -16.53 9.57
N ALA A 302 14.38 -16.44 10.87
CA ALA A 302 13.35 -16.51 11.90
C ALA A 302 13.61 -15.49 13.00
N LYS A 303 12.55 -14.89 13.52
CA LYS A 303 12.60 -14.04 14.71
C LYS A 303 11.83 -14.73 15.82
N LEU A 304 12.52 -15.01 16.92
CA LEU A 304 11.91 -15.60 18.10
C LEU A 304 11.26 -14.47 18.91
N GLU A 305 9.93 -14.44 18.93
CA GLU A 305 9.13 -13.57 19.82
C GLU A 305 8.73 -14.34 21.08
N ASP A 306 8.27 -13.63 22.14
CA ASP A 306 7.92 -14.09 23.50
C ASP A 306 7.24 -15.46 23.58
N ASN A 307 8.04 -16.53 23.40
CA ASN A 307 7.57 -17.89 23.38
C ASN A 307 8.44 -18.76 24.30
N PRO A 308 8.04 -18.88 25.58
CA PRO A 308 8.81 -19.59 26.59
C PRO A 308 8.84 -21.12 26.39
N ASN A 309 8.15 -21.66 25.38
CA ASN A 309 8.03 -23.11 25.14
C ASN A 309 8.97 -23.65 24.05
N MET A 310 9.93 -22.86 23.56
CA MET A 310 10.89 -23.37 22.58
C MET A 310 11.87 -24.36 23.21
N ASN A 311 12.14 -25.47 22.50
CA ASN A 311 13.04 -26.54 22.94
C ASN A 311 14.48 -26.08 23.24
N CYS A 312 14.87 -24.90 22.75
CA CYS A 312 16.12 -24.25 23.13
C CYS A 312 15.78 -22.94 23.82
N GLN A 313 16.14 -22.85 25.10
CA GLN A 313 15.98 -21.68 25.97
C GLN A 313 16.82 -20.49 25.45
N MET A 314 16.41 -19.91 24.33
CA MET A 314 17.02 -18.73 23.75
C MET A 314 16.40 -17.47 24.34
N PRO A 315 17.15 -16.36 24.43
CA PRO A 315 16.58 -15.08 24.81
C PRO A 315 15.50 -14.62 23.84
N GLU A 316 14.54 -13.83 24.34
CA GLU A 316 13.53 -13.17 23.51
C GLU A 316 14.19 -12.24 22.47
N HIS A 317 13.49 -12.00 21.37
CA HIS A 317 13.96 -11.19 20.23
C HIS A 317 15.28 -11.71 19.63
N THR A 318 15.48 -13.02 19.66
CA THR A 318 16.61 -13.67 19.00
C THR A 318 16.30 -13.90 17.53
N PHE A 319 17.24 -13.56 16.65
CA PHE A 319 17.17 -13.80 15.22
C PHE A 319 18.02 -15.00 14.83
N LEU A 320 17.46 -15.86 13.99
CA LEU A 320 18.11 -17.06 13.48
C LEU A 320 18.22 -16.98 11.97
N VAL A 321 19.39 -17.36 11.45
CA VAL A 321 19.62 -17.49 10.02
C VAL A 321 20.32 -18.80 9.72
N TRP A 322 19.76 -19.56 8.79
CA TRP A 322 20.33 -20.82 8.33
C TRP A 322 20.42 -20.84 6.83
N GLN A 323 21.48 -21.46 6.31
CA GLN A 323 21.74 -21.59 4.89
C GLN A 323 22.15 -23.02 4.56
N LYS A 324 21.61 -23.56 3.46
CA LYS A 324 21.93 -24.90 2.95
C LYS A 324 23.42 -25.10 2.63
N SER A 325 24.15 -24.02 2.30
CA SER A 325 25.59 -24.06 2.08
C SER A 325 26.40 -24.35 3.35
N ARG A 326 25.82 -24.13 4.54
CA ARG A 326 26.42 -24.37 5.86
C ARG A 326 25.42 -25.13 6.73
N PRO A 327 25.05 -26.36 6.35
CA PRO A 327 23.87 -27.04 6.89
C PRO A 327 23.97 -27.39 8.38
N GLU A 328 25.18 -27.42 8.95
CA GLU A 328 25.47 -27.74 10.35
C GLU A 328 25.51 -26.52 11.28
N VAL A 329 25.34 -25.30 10.74
CA VAL A 329 25.48 -24.04 11.47
C VAL A 329 24.21 -23.22 11.36
N ILE A 330 23.79 -22.63 12.48
CA ILE A 330 22.78 -21.57 12.53
C ILE A 330 23.47 -20.32 13.09
N LEU A 331 23.36 -19.22 12.38
CA LEU A 331 23.83 -17.92 12.84
C LEU A 331 22.76 -17.30 13.73
N VAL A 332 23.17 -16.76 14.87
CA VAL A 332 22.25 -16.29 15.91
C VAL A 332 22.61 -14.87 16.35
N ALA A 333 21.67 -13.95 16.24
CA ALA A 333 21.75 -12.62 16.83
C ALA A 333 20.80 -12.54 18.02
N SER A 334 21.29 -12.10 19.17
CA SER A 334 20.48 -12.03 20.39
C SER A 334 20.90 -10.83 21.24
N PRO A 335 19.99 -10.19 21.99
CA PRO A 335 20.38 -9.16 22.95
C PRO A 335 21.32 -9.70 24.03
N GLU A 336 21.27 -11.01 24.32
CA GLU A 336 22.11 -11.67 25.32
C GLU A 336 22.96 -12.82 24.72
N PRO A 337 24.03 -12.52 23.95
CA PRO A 337 24.80 -13.54 23.23
C PRO A 337 25.40 -14.64 24.13
N LYS A 338 25.68 -14.30 25.40
CA LYS A 338 26.23 -15.25 26.39
C LYS A 338 25.24 -16.33 26.82
N ARG A 339 23.93 -16.09 26.66
CA ARG A 339 22.87 -17.06 27.00
C ARG A 339 22.51 -17.97 25.82
N ILE A 340 23.12 -17.78 24.65
CA ILE A 340 22.90 -18.66 23.50
C ILE A 340 23.55 -20.03 23.77
N PRO A 341 22.80 -21.14 23.69
CA PRO A 341 23.38 -22.48 23.84
C PRO A 341 24.35 -22.79 22.70
N LYS A 342 25.38 -23.60 22.95
CA LYS A 342 26.37 -23.96 21.90
C LYS A 342 25.77 -24.79 20.76
N LYS A 343 24.77 -25.61 21.08
CA LYS A 343 24.08 -26.49 20.14
C LYS A 343 22.59 -26.48 20.39
N CYS A 344 21.82 -26.59 19.31
CA CYS A 344 20.38 -26.62 19.35
C CYS A 344 19.86 -27.26 18.06
N TRP A 345 18.78 -28.05 18.13
CA TRP A 345 18.21 -28.77 16.97
C TRP A 345 19.24 -29.60 16.18
N GLY A 346 20.25 -30.14 16.87
CA GLY A 346 21.35 -30.89 16.25
C GLY A 346 22.38 -30.01 15.51
N LYS A 347 22.21 -28.69 15.50
CA LYS A 347 23.07 -27.73 14.81
C LYS A 347 23.94 -26.94 15.78
N THR A 348 25.07 -26.43 15.29
CA THR A 348 25.95 -25.53 16.02
C THR A 348 25.41 -24.12 15.92
N LEU A 349 25.24 -23.44 17.05
CA LEU A 349 24.83 -22.04 17.08
C LEU A 349 26.06 -21.15 17.12
N VAL A 350 26.12 -20.18 16.20
CA VAL A 350 27.22 -19.22 16.10
C VAL A 350 26.68 -17.83 16.38
N PRO A 351 26.94 -17.27 17.57
CA PRO A 351 26.62 -15.89 17.90
C PRO A 351 27.24 -14.96 16.87
N THR A 352 26.42 -14.14 16.23
CA THR A 352 26.82 -13.24 15.15
C THR A 352 26.20 -11.86 15.41
N PRO A 353 26.97 -10.76 15.30
CA PRO A 353 26.41 -9.42 15.42
C PRO A 353 25.27 -9.19 14.43
N ILE A 354 24.25 -8.44 14.84
CA ILE A 354 23.05 -8.19 14.03
C ILE A 354 23.38 -7.48 12.71
N GLU A 355 24.40 -6.61 12.72
CA GLU A 355 24.86 -5.87 11.55
C GLU A 355 25.51 -6.80 10.53
N VAL A 356 26.21 -7.84 11.00
CA VAL A 356 26.82 -8.85 10.13
C VAL A 356 25.75 -9.75 9.52
N LEU A 357 24.75 -10.14 10.32
CA LEU A 357 23.61 -10.93 9.85
C LEU A 357 22.77 -10.19 8.81
N SER A 358 22.43 -8.92 9.07
CA SER A 358 21.71 -8.05 8.14
C SER A 358 22.45 -7.91 6.81
N LYS A 359 23.77 -7.64 6.85
CA LYS A 359 24.59 -7.56 5.64
C LYS A 359 24.66 -8.89 4.88
N GLN A 360 24.67 -10.03 5.58
CA GLN A 360 24.77 -11.34 4.94
C GLN A 360 23.49 -11.71 4.16
N LEU A 361 22.33 -11.35 4.70
CA LEU A 361 21.04 -11.61 4.08
C LEU A 361 20.70 -10.62 2.96
N GLY A 362 21.37 -9.47 2.96
CA GLY A 362 21.22 -8.46 1.91
C GLY A 362 19.98 -7.59 2.08
N PRO A 363 19.75 -6.66 1.14
CA PRO A 363 18.74 -5.60 1.29
C PRO A 363 17.31 -6.13 1.41
N ASN A 364 17.01 -7.31 0.88
CA ASN A 364 15.69 -7.93 0.92
C ASN A 364 15.24 -8.34 2.34
N TYR A 365 16.13 -8.30 3.32
CA TYR A 365 15.83 -8.58 4.74
C TYR A 365 16.04 -7.37 5.63
N GLU A 366 16.27 -6.18 5.07
CA GLU A 366 16.53 -4.98 5.87
C GLU A 366 15.32 -4.63 6.76
N SER A 367 14.10 -4.80 6.24
CA SER A 367 12.86 -4.61 7.00
C SER A 367 12.70 -5.63 8.13
N PHE A 368 13.20 -6.86 7.96
CA PHE A 368 13.12 -7.94 8.94
C PHE A 368 13.93 -7.63 10.21
N PHE A 369 15.06 -6.93 10.07
CA PHE A 369 15.93 -6.52 11.18
C PHE A 369 15.67 -5.10 11.68
N ASN A 370 14.65 -4.42 11.15
CA ASN A 370 14.44 -3.01 11.44
C ASN A 370 14.20 -2.77 12.94
N GLY A 371 14.95 -1.83 13.53
CA GLY A 371 14.91 -1.51 14.96
C GLY A 371 15.63 -2.51 15.89
N ALA A 372 16.07 -3.67 15.41
CA ALA A 372 16.71 -4.70 16.24
C ALA A 372 18.04 -4.23 16.86
N GLU A 373 18.85 -3.49 16.10
CA GLU A 373 20.14 -2.96 16.58
C GLU A 373 19.98 -2.02 17.77
N GLN A 374 19.02 -1.10 17.69
CA GLN A 374 18.74 -0.15 18.77
C GLN A 374 18.22 -0.88 20.02
N TYR A 375 17.33 -1.86 19.82
CA TYR A 375 16.81 -2.69 20.90
C TYR A 375 17.94 -3.47 21.60
N PHE A 376 18.85 -4.12 20.84
CA PHE A 376 19.95 -4.89 21.42
C PHE A 376 20.90 -4.02 22.24
N LYS A 377 21.22 -2.82 21.74
CA LYS A 377 22.05 -1.85 22.46
C LYS A 377 21.40 -1.42 23.78
N GLN A 378 20.11 -1.15 23.79
CA GLN A 378 19.37 -0.77 25.01
C GLN A 378 19.33 -1.90 26.04
N THR A 379 19.02 -3.13 25.61
CA THR A 379 18.94 -4.29 26.51
C THR A 379 20.30 -4.65 27.11
N GLN A 380 21.38 -4.57 26.32
CA GLN A 380 22.74 -4.81 26.82
C GLN A 380 23.20 -3.74 27.81
N ALA A 381 22.86 -2.48 27.57
CA ALA A 381 23.15 -1.38 28.50
C ALA A 381 22.40 -1.57 29.83
N ALA A 382 21.09 -1.87 29.78
CA ALA A 382 20.27 -2.11 30.97
C ALA A 382 20.77 -3.33 31.78
N SER A 383 21.15 -4.42 31.11
CA SER A 383 21.73 -5.60 31.78
C SER A 383 23.06 -5.27 32.45
N SER A 384 23.90 -4.44 31.82
CA SER A 384 25.19 -4.02 32.38
C SER A 384 25.02 -3.08 33.58
N GLU A 385 24.02 -2.19 33.55
CA GLU A 385 23.68 -1.31 34.68
C GLU A 385 23.17 -2.12 35.88
N GLN A 386 22.32 -3.14 35.65
CA GLN A 386 21.86 -4.05 36.70
C GLN A 386 23.00 -4.88 37.29
N GLU A 387 23.91 -5.41 36.46
CA GLU A 387 25.05 -6.20 36.93
C GLU A 387 26.05 -5.35 37.74
N ASN A 388 26.19 -4.06 37.40
CA ASN A 388 27.02 -3.12 38.16
C ASN A 388 26.33 -2.63 39.45
N ALA A 389 25.01 -2.45 39.45
CA ALA A 389 24.25 -2.12 40.66
C ALA A 389 24.17 -3.27 41.68
N ALA A 390 24.35 -4.52 41.21
CA ALA A 390 24.37 -5.72 42.04
C ALA A 390 25.76 -6.08 42.61
N LYS A 391 26.81 -5.31 42.27
CA LYS A 391 28.13 -5.44 42.93
C LYS A 391 28.12 -4.63 44.24
N PRO A 392 28.53 -5.24 45.38
CA PRO A 392 28.45 -4.63 46.70
C PRO A 392 29.40 -3.45 46.91
#